data_AF-A0A377TP97-F1
#
_entry.id   AF-A0A377TP97-F1
#
_cell.length_a   1.000
_cell.length_b   1.000
_cell.length_c   1.000
_cell.angle_alpha   90.00
_cell.angle_beta   90.00
_cell.angle_gamma   90.00
#
_symmetry.space_group_name_H-M   'P 1'
#
loop_
_entity.id
_entity.type
_entity.pdbx_description
1 polymer ?
#
loop_
_entity_poly.entity_id
_entity_poly.type
_entity_poly.pdbx_seq_one_letter_code
_entity_poly.pdbx_strand_id
1 'polypeptide(L)'
;MLPAHGYPELRKFKHLIGNYGSGWQNQQVEFARFPGPIVMTSNCIIDPTVGAYDDRIWTRSIVGWPGVNHLEGEDFSPVIAQAQQMAGFPYSEIPHLITVGFGRQTLLGAADTLIDLVSREKLRHIFLVGGCDGARGERNYFTDFATSVPDDCLILTLACGKYRFNKLDFGDIEGLPRLVDAGSVMTLTRRLFWRSRWRRNWAVASTICRCRWCSPGSNRKRSSSC
;
A
#
# COMPACT_ATOMS: atom_id res chain seq x y z
N MET A 1 6.65 -1.39 1.42
CA MET A 1 6.90 -2.54 0.53
C MET A 1 5.83 -3.65 0.64
N LEU A 2 4.70 -3.42 1.33
CA LEU A 2 3.61 -4.38 1.53
C LEU A 2 3.21 -5.24 0.31
N PRO A 3 3.07 -4.69 -0.92
CA PRO A 3 2.63 -5.49 -2.07
C PRO A 3 3.57 -6.64 -2.46
N ALA A 4 4.83 -6.66 -2.02
CA ALA A 4 5.76 -7.76 -2.26
C ALA A 4 5.21 -9.12 -1.80
N HIS A 5 4.43 -9.13 -0.72
CA HIS A 5 3.77 -10.33 -0.17
C HIS A 5 2.64 -10.91 -1.05
N GLY A 6 2.22 -10.16 -2.08
CA GLY A 6 1.28 -10.63 -3.10
C GLY A 6 1.93 -11.41 -4.25
N TYR A 7 3.27 -11.43 -4.37
CA TYR A 7 3.97 -12.06 -5.49
C TYR A 7 4.36 -13.51 -5.18
N PRO A 8 3.92 -14.51 -5.97
CA PRO A 8 4.22 -15.92 -5.72
C PRO A 8 5.71 -16.25 -5.64
N GLU A 9 6.53 -15.66 -6.52
CA GLU A 9 7.97 -15.88 -6.55
C GLU A 9 8.71 -15.40 -5.31
N LEU A 10 8.15 -14.47 -4.55
CA LEU A 10 8.73 -13.99 -3.29
C LEU A 10 8.26 -14.83 -2.10
N ARG A 11 7.09 -15.47 -2.19
CA ARG A 11 6.54 -16.34 -1.13
C ARG A 11 7.37 -17.59 -0.86
N LYS A 12 8.21 -18.01 -1.81
CA LYS A 12 9.11 -19.16 -1.63
C LYS A 12 10.18 -18.92 -0.55
N PHE A 13 10.47 -17.67 -0.21
CA PHE A 13 11.48 -17.32 0.78
C PHE A 13 10.88 -17.29 2.19
N LYS A 14 11.14 -18.32 2.99
CA LYS A 14 10.62 -18.44 4.37
C LYS A 14 11.04 -17.30 5.31
N HIS A 15 12.13 -16.61 4.99
CA HIS A 15 12.63 -15.47 5.75
C HIS A 15 11.99 -14.12 5.34
N LEU A 16 11.06 -14.13 4.37
CA LEU A 16 10.19 -12.99 4.09
C LEU A 16 9.01 -13.02 5.07
N ILE A 17 9.22 -12.51 6.29
CA ILE A 17 8.31 -12.72 7.42
C ILE A 17 7.01 -11.90 7.34
N GLY A 18 7.08 -10.62 6.98
CA GLY A 18 5.90 -9.75 7.05
C GLY A 18 6.13 -8.31 6.61
N ASN A 19 5.16 -7.44 6.91
CA ASN A 19 5.27 -5.99 6.72
C ASN A 19 5.23 -5.30 8.08
N TYR A 20 6.26 -4.51 8.37
CA TYR A 20 6.36 -3.73 9.60
C TYR A 20 5.83 -2.30 9.41
N GLY A 21 5.16 -1.76 10.43
CA GLY A 21 4.75 -0.35 10.48
C GLY A 21 3.50 0.01 9.67
N SER A 22 3.48 1.25 9.16
CA SER A 22 2.33 1.87 8.51
C SER A 22 2.76 2.81 7.35
N GLY A 23 2.15 3.99 7.24
CA GLY A 23 2.46 4.96 6.20
C GLY A 23 3.84 5.60 6.38
N TRP A 24 4.45 6.03 5.29
CA TRP A 24 5.81 6.58 5.25
C TRP A 24 6.03 7.75 6.22
N GLN A 25 4.99 8.52 6.53
CA GLN A 25 5.06 9.65 7.47
C GLN A 25 5.42 9.22 8.91
N ASN A 26 5.14 7.97 9.29
CA ASN A 26 5.40 7.45 10.63
C ASN A 26 6.80 6.85 10.76
N GLN A 27 7.61 6.90 9.69
CA GLN A 27 8.89 6.21 9.68
C GLN A 27 9.86 6.69 10.76
N GLN A 28 9.80 7.96 11.20
CA GLN A 28 10.68 8.44 12.27
C GLN A 28 10.52 7.66 13.58
N VAL A 29 9.29 7.24 13.89
CA VAL A 29 8.99 6.45 15.08
C VAL A 29 9.14 4.95 14.78
N GLU A 30 8.63 4.50 13.63
CA GLU A 30 8.64 3.08 13.28
C GLU A 30 10.05 2.56 12.99
N PHE A 31 10.85 3.30 12.23
CA PHE A 31 12.23 2.91 11.95
C PHE A 31 13.09 2.98 13.21
N ALA A 32 12.91 3.98 14.08
CA ALA A 32 13.58 4.05 15.38
C ALA A 32 13.32 2.79 16.24
N ARG A 33 12.10 2.23 16.17
CA ARG A 33 11.72 1.01 16.91
C ARG A 33 12.12 -0.29 16.21
N PHE A 34 12.29 -0.28 14.89
CA PHE A 34 12.69 -1.46 14.13
C PHE A 34 14.11 -1.87 14.54
N PRO A 35 14.34 -3.06 15.12
CA PRO A 35 15.63 -3.42 15.71
C PRO A 35 16.60 -4.06 14.69
N GLY A 36 16.70 -3.45 13.51
CA GLY A 36 17.50 -3.94 12.39
C GLY A 36 17.89 -2.83 11.41
N PRO A 37 18.71 -3.13 10.39
CA PRO A 37 19.02 -2.17 9.35
C PRO A 37 17.84 -2.00 8.39
N ILE A 38 17.72 -0.81 7.81
CA ILE A 38 16.61 -0.41 6.93
C ILE A 38 17.17 -0.06 5.57
N VAL A 39 16.64 -0.63 4.49
CA VAL A 39 17.07 -0.29 3.12
C VAL A 39 15.97 0.50 2.40
N MET A 40 16.30 1.76 2.06
CA MET A 40 15.46 2.64 1.28
C MET A 40 15.75 2.47 -0.21
N THR A 41 14.79 1.90 -0.93
CA THR A 41 14.92 1.60 -2.37
C THR A 41 14.35 2.69 -3.27
N SER A 42 13.42 3.50 -2.75
CA SER A 42 12.81 4.65 -3.43
C SER A 42 12.40 5.71 -2.39
N ASN A 43 11.80 6.80 -2.86
CA ASN A 43 11.05 7.70 -1.98
C ASN A 43 9.91 6.94 -1.25
N CYS A 44 9.45 7.39 -0.08
CA CYS A 44 9.75 8.64 0.62
C CYS A 44 10.66 8.41 1.84
N ILE A 45 11.84 9.01 1.86
CA ILE A 45 12.71 9.11 3.04
C ILE A 45 12.46 10.45 3.73
N ILE A 46 12.36 10.44 5.06
CA ILE A 46 12.35 11.61 5.94
C ILE A 46 13.55 11.54 6.88
N ASP A 47 13.87 12.68 7.50
CA ASP A 47 15.07 12.86 8.30
C ASP A 47 15.29 11.73 9.32
N PRO A 48 16.33 10.89 9.13
CA PRO A 48 16.64 9.76 9.99
C PRO A 48 17.26 10.16 11.33
N THR A 49 17.86 11.35 11.41
CA THR A 49 18.52 11.83 12.64
C THR A 49 17.51 12.12 13.74
N VAL A 50 16.28 12.54 13.38
CA VAL A 50 15.18 12.79 14.32
C VAL A 50 14.79 11.52 15.09
N GLY A 51 14.89 10.36 14.44
CA GLY A 51 14.62 9.07 15.08
C GLY A 51 15.86 8.33 15.56
N ALA A 52 17.05 8.93 15.43
CA ALA A 52 18.35 8.32 15.77
C ALA A 52 18.53 6.89 15.20
N TYR A 53 18.31 6.75 13.89
CA TYR A 53 18.53 5.49 13.15
C TYR A 53 19.37 5.70 11.88
N ASP A 54 20.03 6.86 11.77
CA ASP A 54 20.89 7.25 10.65
C ASP A 54 22.13 6.33 10.49
N ASP A 55 22.55 5.66 11.56
CA ASP A 55 23.65 4.68 11.58
C ASP A 55 23.30 3.32 10.94
N ARG A 56 22.02 3.02 10.80
CA ARG A 56 21.51 1.70 10.35
C ARG A 56 20.48 1.79 9.22
N ILE A 57 20.18 2.97 8.74
CA ILE A 57 19.49 3.14 7.47
C ILE A 57 20.50 3.14 6.33
N TRP A 58 20.10 2.55 5.21
CA TRP A 58 20.86 2.42 3.99
C TRP A 58 20.01 2.98 2.86
N THR A 59 20.64 3.71 1.96
CA THR A 59 20.03 4.18 0.72
C THR A 59 20.56 3.38 -0.45
N ARG A 60 19.83 3.35 -1.57
CA ARG A 60 20.33 2.76 -2.82
C ARG A 60 19.70 3.42 -4.03
N SER A 61 20.28 3.16 -5.20
CA SER A 61 19.78 3.68 -6.48
C SER A 61 19.69 5.21 -6.45
N ILE A 62 18.52 5.79 -6.76
CA ILE A 62 18.31 7.23 -6.80
C ILE A 62 18.11 7.88 -5.42
N VAL A 63 18.01 7.08 -4.34
CA VAL A 63 17.78 7.60 -2.99
C VAL A 63 19.11 7.96 -2.35
N GLY A 64 19.17 9.12 -1.69
CA GLY A 64 20.34 9.54 -0.91
C GLY A 64 19.94 10.41 0.27
N TRP A 65 20.72 10.36 1.33
CA TRP A 65 20.62 11.24 2.50
C TRP A 65 22.03 11.53 3.03
N PRO A 66 22.39 12.79 3.35
CA PRO A 66 23.72 13.10 3.87
C PRO A 66 24.06 12.35 5.15
N GLY A 67 25.25 11.74 5.21
CA GLY A 67 25.73 11.01 6.39
C GLY A 67 25.18 9.58 6.54
N VAL A 68 24.30 9.13 5.63
CA VAL A 68 23.73 7.78 5.64
C VAL A 68 24.48 6.90 4.65
N ASN A 69 24.66 5.62 4.99
CA ASN A 69 25.31 4.65 4.11
C ASN A 69 24.53 4.47 2.78
N HIS A 70 25.25 4.34 1.67
CA HIS A 70 24.67 4.10 0.34
C HIS A 70 25.17 2.77 -0.22
N LEU A 71 24.25 1.91 -0.66
CA LEU A 71 24.56 0.66 -1.35
C LEU A 71 24.75 0.91 -2.84
N GLU A 72 25.90 0.51 -3.34
CA GLU A 72 26.20 0.49 -4.76
C GLU A 72 25.90 -0.89 -5.35
N GLY A 73 25.17 -0.91 -6.48
CA GLY A 73 24.84 -2.15 -7.18
C GLY A 73 23.84 -3.04 -6.44
N GLU A 74 24.14 -4.34 -6.44
CA GLU A 74 23.28 -5.42 -5.95
C GLU A 74 23.94 -6.23 -4.81
N ASP A 75 25.04 -5.74 -4.25
CA ASP A 75 25.68 -6.37 -3.09
C ASP A 75 25.04 -5.89 -1.78
N PHE A 76 24.26 -6.77 -1.15
CA PHE A 76 23.62 -6.54 0.14
C PHE A 76 24.42 -7.09 1.33
N SER A 77 25.62 -7.63 1.10
CA SER A 77 26.47 -8.22 2.15
C SER A 77 26.71 -7.28 3.34
N PRO A 78 26.98 -5.97 3.16
CA PRO A 78 27.18 -5.05 4.28
C PRO A 78 25.94 -4.91 5.19
N VAL A 79 24.74 -4.83 4.59
CA VAL A 79 23.48 -4.75 5.35
C VAL A 79 23.23 -6.03 6.12
N ILE A 80 23.50 -7.19 5.50
CA ILE A 80 23.32 -8.49 6.14
C ILE A 80 24.27 -8.62 7.33
N ALA A 81 25.54 -8.22 7.18
CA ALA A 81 26.52 -8.23 8.27
C ALA A 81 26.09 -7.33 9.43
N GLN A 82 25.58 -6.12 9.16
CA GLN A 82 25.04 -5.25 10.21
C GLN A 82 23.83 -5.89 10.89
N ALA A 83 22.89 -6.48 10.12
CA ALA A 83 21.71 -7.15 10.68
C ALA A 83 22.07 -8.29 11.63
N GLN A 84 23.12 -9.06 11.33
CA GLN A 84 23.62 -10.16 12.17
C GLN A 84 24.21 -9.69 13.50
N GLN A 85 24.68 -8.44 13.58
CA GLN A 85 25.23 -7.84 14.80
C GLN A 85 24.16 -7.16 15.67
N MET A 86 22.96 -6.97 15.15
CA MET A 86 21.87 -6.30 15.86
C MET A 86 21.05 -7.30 16.69
N ALA A 87 20.51 -6.83 17.81
CA ALA A 87 19.74 -7.65 18.73
C ALA A 87 18.47 -8.27 18.10
N GLY A 88 17.95 -7.67 17.02
CA GLY A 88 16.71 -8.11 16.40
C GLY A 88 15.50 -7.91 17.30
N PHE A 89 14.38 -8.53 16.93
CA PHE A 89 13.16 -8.43 17.72
C PHE A 89 13.28 -9.25 19.02
N PRO A 90 13.05 -8.64 20.19
CA PRO A 90 13.17 -9.34 21.47
C PRO A 90 12.03 -10.35 21.71
N TYR A 91 10.91 -10.19 21.02
CA TYR A 91 9.74 -11.06 21.11
C TYR A 91 8.97 -11.07 19.79
N SER A 92 8.13 -12.08 19.58
CA SER A 92 7.18 -12.12 18.48
C SER A 92 5.97 -11.23 18.80
N GLU A 93 5.57 -10.38 17.85
CA GLU A 93 4.33 -9.61 17.94
C GLU A 93 3.14 -10.46 17.47
N ILE A 94 1.94 -10.14 17.98
CA ILE A 94 0.70 -10.76 17.50
C ILE A 94 0.51 -10.33 16.04
N PRO A 95 0.46 -11.27 15.08
CA PRO A 95 0.35 -10.92 13.68
C PRO A 95 -1.02 -10.31 13.39
N HIS A 96 -1.01 -9.18 12.71
CA HIS A 96 -2.22 -8.62 12.11
C HIS A 96 -2.24 -8.97 10.62
N LEU A 97 -3.20 -9.80 10.21
CA LEU A 97 -3.30 -10.31 8.85
C LEU A 97 -3.99 -9.29 7.94
N ILE A 98 -3.32 -8.94 6.84
CA ILE A 98 -3.86 -8.04 5.81
C ILE A 98 -3.86 -8.77 4.47
N THR A 99 -5.03 -8.90 3.85
CA THR A 99 -5.17 -9.53 2.54
C THR A 99 -4.60 -8.61 1.46
N VAL A 100 -3.63 -9.12 0.69
CA VAL A 100 -2.99 -8.41 -0.42
C VAL A 100 -2.83 -9.32 -1.63
N GLY A 101 -2.56 -8.74 -2.81
CA GLY A 101 -2.26 -9.52 -4.01
C GLY A 101 -3.39 -9.59 -5.03
N PHE A 102 -4.36 -8.67 -4.96
CA PHE A 102 -5.35 -8.48 -6.02
C PHE A 102 -4.75 -7.69 -7.20
N GLY A 103 -3.63 -8.17 -7.71
CA GLY A 103 -3.03 -7.65 -8.93
C GLY A 103 -3.92 -7.91 -10.15
N ARG A 104 -3.52 -7.37 -11.31
CA ARG A 104 -4.31 -7.44 -12.55
C ARG A 104 -4.79 -8.86 -12.90
N GLN A 105 -3.92 -9.87 -12.80
CA GLN A 105 -4.28 -11.24 -13.17
C GLN A 105 -5.31 -11.84 -12.21
N THR A 106 -5.13 -11.63 -10.90
CA THR A 106 -6.08 -12.07 -9.87
C THR A 106 -7.45 -11.41 -10.07
N LEU A 107 -7.48 -10.10 -10.32
CA LEU A 107 -8.72 -9.37 -10.59
C LEU A 107 -9.43 -9.85 -11.87
N LEU A 108 -8.66 -10.18 -12.91
CA LEU A 108 -9.22 -10.74 -14.15
C LEU A 108 -9.78 -12.15 -13.92
N GLY A 109 -9.14 -12.97 -13.09
CA GLY A 109 -9.65 -14.28 -12.69
C GLY A 109 -10.92 -14.20 -11.85
N ALA A 110 -11.05 -13.15 -11.03
CA ALA A 110 -12.25 -12.89 -10.21
C ALA A 110 -13.37 -12.15 -10.98
N ALA A 111 -13.17 -11.80 -12.25
CA ALA A 111 -14.10 -10.95 -13.01
C ALA A 111 -15.47 -11.60 -13.19
N ASP A 112 -15.53 -12.90 -13.49
CA ASP A 112 -16.81 -13.60 -13.69
C ASP A 112 -17.60 -13.68 -12.37
N THR A 113 -16.92 -13.94 -11.24
CA THR A 113 -17.52 -13.89 -9.90
C THR A 113 -18.06 -12.50 -9.56
N LEU A 114 -17.31 -11.44 -9.87
CA LEU A 114 -17.76 -10.06 -9.68
C LEU A 114 -19.00 -9.73 -10.54
N ILE A 115 -19.00 -10.15 -11.80
CA ILE A 115 -20.15 -9.94 -12.71
C ILE A 115 -21.38 -10.67 -12.17
N ASP A 116 -21.21 -11.91 -11.71
CA ASP A 116 -22.27 -12.71 -11.13
C ASP A 116 -22.86 -12.04 -9.87
N LEU A 117 -22.02 -11.60 -8.93
CA LEU A 117 -22.45 -10.86 -7.73
C LEU A 117 -23.22 -9.58 -8.04
N VAL A 118 -22.80 -8.84 -9.07
CA VAL A 118 -23.53 -7.65 -9.54
C VAL A 118 -24.87 -8.04 -10.15
N SER A 119 -24.91 -9.09 -10.97
CA SER A 119 -26.15 -9.54 -11.62
C SER A 119 -27.18 -10.09 -10.64
N ARG A 120 -26.73 -10.65 -9.51
CA ARG A 120 -27.56 -11.10 -8.40
C ARG A 120 -27.89 -10.00 -7.40
N GLU A 121 -27.55 -8.75 -7.72
CA GLU A 121 -27.75 -7.56 -6.87
C GLU A 121 -27.10 -7.68 -5.47
N LYS A 122 -26.11 -8.56 -5.33
CA LYS A 122 -25.33 -8.75 -4.09
C LYS A 122 -24.20 -7.74 -3.95
N LEU A 123 -23.68 -7.26 -5.07
CA LEU A 123 -22.69 -6.19 -5.12
C LEU A 123 -23.27 -4.98 -5.85
N ARG A 124 -23.58 -3.93 -5.10
CA ARG A 124 -24.19 -2.71 -5.66
C ARG A 124 -23.17 -1.80 -6.34
N HIS A 125 -21.99 -1.63 -5.76
CA HIS A 125 -21.02 -0.63 -6.23
C HIS A 125 -19.58 -0.98 -5.87
N ILE A 126 -18.64 -0.52 -6.70
CA ILE A 126 -17.20 -0.54 -6.38
C ILE A 126 -16.69 0.89 -6.21
N PHE A 127 -16.15 1.18 -5.03
CA PHE A 127 -15.49 2.44 -4.70
C PHE A 127 -13.98 2.32 -4.89
N LEU A 128 -13.40 3.19 -5.72
CA LEU A 128 -11.95 3.30 -5.82
C LEU A 128 -11.43 4.31 -4.80
N VAL A 129 -10.78 3.80 -3.74
CA VAL A 129 -10.20 4.59 -2.66
C VAL A 129 -8.69 4.34 -2.61
N GLY A 130 -7.91 5.19 -3.26
CA GLY A 130 -6.47 5.02 -3.34
C GLY A 130 -5.70 6.30 -3.67
N GLY A 131 -4.37 6.20 -3.60
CA GLY A 131 -3.46 7.34 -3.81
C GLY A 131 -2.34 7.40 -2.79
N CYS A 132 -1.62 8.53 -2.74
CA CYS A 132 -0.53 8.73 -1.79
C CYS A 132 -1.05 9.33 -0.48
N ASP A 133 -0.69 8.71 0.65
CA ASP A 133 -0.93 9.26 1.99
C ASP A 133 0.01 10.44 2.27
N GLY A 134 -0.34 11.27 3.25
CA GLY A 134 0.48 12.40 3.70
C GLY A 134 0.20 12.77 5.16
N ALA A 135 1.06 13.62 5.73
CA ALA A 135 1.10 13.93 7.15
C ALA A 135 -0.05 14.81 7.70
N ARG A 136 -0.96 15.30 6.85
CA ARG A 136 -2.06 16.18 7.31
C ARG A 136 -3.16 15.38 8.02
N GLY A 137 -3.57 15.84 9.20
CA GLY A 137 -4.63 15.22 10.01
C GLY A 137 -6.01 15.18 9.35
N GLU A 138 -6.29 16.09 8.41
CA GLU A 138 -7.55 16.15 7.63
C GLU A 138 -7.81 14.92 6.74
N ARG A 139 -6.87 13.96 6.67
CA ARG A 139 -7.03 12.72 5.90
C ARG A 139 -7.86 11.64 6.59
N ASN A 140 -8.41 11.92 7.78
CA ASN A 140 -9.42 11.05 8.42
C ASN A 140 -10.62 10.80 7.50
N TYR A 141 -10.93 11.73 6.60
CA TYR A 141 -11.94 11.56 5.55
C TYR A 141 -11.86 10.21 4.83
N PHE A 142 -10.66 9.69 4.52
CA PHE A 142 -10.55 8.42 3.79
C PHE A 142 -10.86 7.22 4.67
N THR A 143 -10.55 7.30 5.97
CA THR A 143 -10.95 6.29 6.94
C THR A 143 -12.47 6.34 7.14
N ASP A 144 -13.01 7.53 7.42
CA ASP A 144 -14.45 7.74 7.63
C ASP A 144 -15.27 7.31 6.41
N PHE A 145 -14.81 7.68 5.21
CA PHE A 145 -15.41 7.28 3.95
C PHE A 145 -15.39 5.76 3.80
N ALA A 146 -14.23 5.11 3.98
CA ALA A 146 -14.11 3.66 3.87
C ALA A 146 -15.04 2.95 4.85
N THR A 147 -15.13 3.40 6.10
CA THR A 147 -16.02 2.82 7.12
C THR A 147 -17.50 3.11 6.86
N SER A 148 -17.82 4.18 6.12
CA SER A 148 -19.20 4.49 5.73
C SER A 148 -19.68 3.74 4.48
N VAL A 149 -18.76 3.03 3.77
CA VAL A 149 -19.13 2.26 2.59
C VAL A 149 -20.08 1.13 3.02
N PRO A 150 -21.28 1.03 2.42
CA PRO A 150 -22.26 0.00 2.78
C PRO A 150 -21.75 -1.43 2.57
N ASP A 151 -22.31 -2.38 3.31
CA ASP A 151 -21.85 -3.77 3.36
C ASP A 151 -22.00 -4.55 2.04
N ASP A 152 -22.87 -4.10 1.15
CA ASP A 152 -23.06 -4.63 -0.20
C ASP A 152 -22.21 -3.90 -1.26
N CYS A 153 -21.17 -3.18 -0.84
CA CYS A 153 -20.22 -2.48 -1.70
C CYS A 153 -18.77 -2.92 -1.43
N LEU A 154 -17.94 -2.82 -2.47
CA LEU A 154 -16.54 -3.22 -2.44
C LEU A 154 -15.62 -2.00 -2.55
N ILE A 155 -14.52 -2.01 -1.79
CA ILE A 155 -13.48 -0.97 -1.76
C ILE A 155 -12.25 -1.48 -2.50
N LEU A 156 -11.94 -0.88 -3.64
CA LEU A 156 -10.71 -1.12 -4.39
C LEU A 156 -9.67 -0.07 -3.98
N THR A 157 -8.51 -0.52 -3.47
CA THR A 157 -7.43 0.37 -3.03
C THR A 157 -6.10 0.14 -3.77
N LEU A 158 -5.27 1.17 -3.76
CA LEU A 158 -3.90 1.16 -4.30
C LEU A 158 -3.03 2.20 -3.62
N ALA A 159 -1.71 1.97 -3.63
CA ALA A 159 -0.69 2.86 -3.09
C ALA A 159 -0.80 3.13 -1.57
N CYS A 160 0.05 4.00 -1.02
CA CYS A 160 0.21 4.13 0.44
C CYS A 160 -1.00 4.72 1.19
N GLY A 161 -1.99 5.30 0.50
CA GLY A 161 -3.26 5.72 1.11
C GLY A 161 -4.00 4.58 1.82
N LYS A 162 -3.76 3.33 1.42
CA LYS A 162 -4.35 2.14 2.06
C LYS A 162 -4.08 2.03 3.55
N TYR A 163 -2.95 2.54 4.05
CA TYR A 163 -2.57 2.39 5.47
C TYR A 163 -3.52 3.09 6.45
N ARG A 164 -4.42 3.95 5.95
CA ARG A 164 -5.46 4.62 6.74
C ARG A 164 -6.61 3.71 7.15
N PHE A 165 -6.83 2.63 6.41
CA PHE A 165 -7.99 1.75 6.61
C PHE A 165 -7.70 0.26 6.38
N ASN A 166 -6.53 -0.12 5.85
CA ASN A 166 -6.22 -1.53 5.54
C ASN A 166 -6.04 -2.44 6.77
N LYS A 167 -6.08 -1.88 7.97
CA LYS A 167 -6.07 -2.63 9.23
C LYS A 167 -7.48 -2.82 9.82
N LEU A 168 -8.49 -2.23 9.18
CA LEU A 168 -9.89 -2.38 9.58
C LEU A 168 -10.47 -3.62 8.92
N ASP A 169 -11.38 -4.27 9.63
CA ASP A 169 -12.14 -5.38 9.10
C ASP A 169 -13.36 -4.84 8.34
N PHE A 170 -13.43 -5.15 7.05
CA PHE A 170 -14.56 -4.82 6.18
C PHE A 170 -15.43 -6.04 5.88
N GLY A 171 -15.06 -7.24 6.35
CA GLY A 171 -15.74 -8.48 6.00
C GLY A 171 -15.62 -8.88 4.53
N ASP A 172 -16.52 -9.74 4.10
CA ASP A 172 -16.60 -10.29 2.75
C ASP A 172 -18.04 -10.30 2.20
N ILE A 173 -18.15 -10.41 0.88
CA ILE A 173 -19.42 -10.63 0.17
C ILE A 173 -19.31 -12.00 -0.50
N GLU A 174 -19.99 -12.99 0.09
CA GLU A 174 -19.98 -14.39 -0.38
C GLU A 174 -18.57 -14.96 -0.58
N GLY A 175 -17.67 -14.70 0.38
CA GLY A 175 -16.28 -15.15 0.36
C GLY A 175 -15.32 -14.24 -0.41
N LEU A 176 -15.81 -13.17 -1.06
CA LEU A 176 -14.96 -12.15 -1.68
C LEU A 176 -14.66 -11.02 -0.69
N PRO A 177 -13.38 -10.77 -0.31
CA PRO A 177 -13.05 -9.69 0.60
C PRO A 177 -13.54 -8.32 0.10
N ARG A 178 -14.19 -7.56 0.98
CA ARG A 178 -14.70 -6.22 0.63
C ARG A 178 -13.60 -5.20 0.40
N LEU A 179 -12.44 -5.37 1.03
CA LEU A 179 -11.25 -4.58 0.76
C LEU A 179 -10.31 -5.31 -0.20
N VAL A 180 -10.16 -4.76 -1.40
CA VAL A 180 -9.36 -5.33 -2.48
C VAL A 180 -8.13 -4.45 -2.72
N ASP A 181 -6.96 -4.95 -2.30
CA ASP A 181 -5.68 -4.25 -2.50
C ASP A 181 -5.00 -4.63 -3.82
N ALA A 182 -5.05 -3.70 -4.78
CA ALA A 182 -4.42 -3.82 -6.09
C ALA A 182 -2.91 -3.51 -6.13
N GLY A 183 -2.28 -3.23 -5.00
CA GLY A 183 -0.83 -3.09 -4.88
C GLY A 183 -0.31 -1.65 -4.94
N SER A 184 0.78 -1.42 -5.67
CA SER A 184 1.50 -0.13 -5.74
C SER A 184 0.90 0.84 -6.77
N VAL A 185 1.33 2.11 -6.74
CA VAL A 185 0.93 3.14 -7.74
C VAL A 185 1.11 2.63 -9.19
N MET A 186 2.20 1.91 -9.45
CA MET A 186 2.54 1.41 -10.79
C MET A 186 1.66 0.25 -11.26
N THR A 187 0.87 -0.40 -10.40
CA THR A 187 0.02 -1.53 -10.85
C THR A 187 -1.05 -1.06 -11.86
N LEU A 188 -1.43 0.22 -11.85
CA LEU A 188 -2.44 0.79 -12.74
C LEU A 188 -1.87 1.38 -14.06
N THR A 189 -0.55 1.48 -14.23
CA THR A 189 0.05 2.30 -15.30
C THR A 189 0.21 1.58 -16.64
N ARG A 190 -0.03 0.27 -16.75
CA ARG A 190 -0.19 -0.36 -18.07
C ARG A 190 -1.59 -0.07 -18.61
N ARG A 191 -1.66 0.94 -19.49
CA ARG A 191 -2.77 1.34 -20.37
C ARG A 191 -3.79 0.22 -20.59
N LEU A 192 -5.05 0.54 -20.29
CA LEU A 192 -6.29 -0.23 -20.54
C LEU A 192 -6.63 -1.35 -19.52
N PHE A 193 -6.99 -0.97 -18.29
CA PHE A 193 -7.97 -1.75 -17.50
C PHE A 193 -9.42 -1.47 -17.97
N TRP A 194 -9.69 -0.28 -18.52
CA TRP A 194 -11.06 0.26 -18.64
C TRP A 194 -11.65 0.36 -20.05
N ARG A 195 -10.93 0.02 -21.12
CA ARG A 195 -11.35 0.41 -22.48
C ARG A 195 -12.07 -0.64 -23.31
N SER A 196 -11.93 -1.95 -23.07
CA SER A 196 -12.49 -2.97 -23.98
C SER A 196 -13.53 -3.92 -23.38
N ARG A 197 -13.31 -4.50 -22.20
CA ARG A 197 -14.23 -5.51 -21.62
C ARG A 197 -15.20 -4.97 -20.57
N TRP A 198 -14.80 -3.94 -19.82
CA TRP A 198 -15.56 -3.38 -18.69
C TRP A 198 -16.52 -2.25 -19.08
N ARG A 199 -16.29 -1.59 -20.22
CA ARG A 199 -17.02 -0.37 -20.60
C ARG A 199 -18.51 -0.56 -20.93
N ARG A 200 -18.93 -1.77 -21.31
CA ARG A 200 -20.34 -2.04 -21.69
C ARG A 200 -21.26 -2.35 -20.49
N ASN A 201 -20.73 -2.90 -19.40
CA ASN A 201 -21.55 -3.32 -18.25
C ASN A 201 -21.34 -2.48 -16.98
N TRP A 202 -20.23 -1.75 -16.84
CA TRP A 202 -19.81 -1.12 -15.56
C TRP A 202 -19.95 0.40 -15.48
N ALA A 203 -20.46 1.07 -16.51
CA ALA A 203 -20.55 2.53 -16.52
C ALA A 203 -21.51 3.11 -15.44
N VAL A 204 -22.30 2.25 -14.78
CA VAL A 204 -23.34 2.65 -13.80
C VAL A 204 -22.88 2.45 -12.34
N ALA A 205 -21.78 1.73 -12.07
CA ALA A 205 -21.46 1.22 -10.72
C ALA A 205 -20.05 1.56 -10.21
N SER A 206 -19.41 2.63 -10.69
CA SER A 206 -18.10 3.05 -10.17
C SER A 206 -17.98 4.56 -9.93
N THR A 207 -17.65 4.92 -8.68
CA THR A 207 -17.32 6.28 -8.26
C THR A 207 -15.83 6.31 -7.94
N ILE A 208 -15.11 7.22 -8.59
CA ILE A 208 -13.66 7.36 -8.41
C ILE A 208 -13.39 8.57 -7.51
N CYS A 209 -13.00 8.33 -6.26
CA CYS A 209 -12.48 9.38 -5.38
C CYS A 209 -10.97 9.55 -5.63
N ARG A 210 -10.57 10.62 -6.34
CA ARG A 210 -9.15 10.91 -6.65
C ARG A 210 -8.55 11.89 -5.64
N CYS A 211 -7.47 11.48 -4.98
CA CYS A 211 -6.49 12.41 -4.40
C CYS A 211 -5.68 13.08 -5.53
N ARG A 212 -6.04 14.31 -5.92
CA ARG A 212 -5.30 15.12 -6.91
C ARG A 212 -4.27 16.03 -6.20
N TRP A 213 -3.16 15.48 -5.71
CA TRP A 213 -2.12 16.30 -5.04
C TRP A 213 -0.67 16.03 -5.46
N CYS A 214 -0.40 15.09 -6.37
CA CYS A 214 0.94 14.95 -6.97
C CYS A 214 0.97 15.60 -8.36
N SER A 215 1.11 16.92 -8.40
CA SER A 215 1.63 17.64 -9.56
C SER A 215 2.53 18.77 -9.05
N PRO A 216 3.83 18.79 -9.39
CA PRO A 216 4.69 19.92 -9.04
C PRO A 216 4.22 21.12 -9.87
N GLY A 217 3.73 22.18 -9.20
CA GLY A 217 3.53 23.48 -9.85
C GLY A 217 2.12 24.07 -9.94
N SER A 218 1.19 23.81 -9.01
CA SER A 218 -0.03 24.64 -8.96
C SER A 218 -0.43 25.07 -7.56
N ASN A 219 -0.14 26.33 -7.25
CA ASN A 219 -0.50 27.03 -6.02
C ASN A 219 -1.98 27.49 -6.07
N ARG A 220 -2.94 26.55 -5.96
CA ARG A 220 -4.36 26.90 -5.77
C ARG A 220 -5.03 25.94 -4.79
N LYS A 221 -5.64 26.49 -3.74
CA LYS A 221 -6.65 25.82 -2.88
C LYS A 221 -7.63 25.06 -3.78
N ARG A 222 -7.66 23.74 -3.72
CA ARG A 222 -8.69 22.92 -4.35
C ARG A 222 -9.15 21.86 -3.38
N SER A 223 -10.43 21.94 -3.06
CA SER A 223 -11.20 20.98 -2.27
C SER A 223 -11.13 19.60 -2.87
N SER A 224 -11.07 18.59 -2.01
CA SER A 224 -11.39 17.21 -2.35
C SER A 224 -12.90 17.10 -2.58
N SER A 225 -13.31 16.80 -3.81
CA SER A 225 -14.69 16.43 -4.12
C SER A 225 -14.70 15.07 -4.81
N CYS A 226 -15.44 14.14 -4.22
CA CYS A 226 -16.19 13.14 -4.94
C CYS A 226 -17.57 13.77 -5.20
#